data_AF-A0A2V7YWK4-F1
#
_entry.id   AF-A0A2V7YWK4-F1
#
_cell.length_a   1.000
_cell.length_b   1.000
_cell.length_c   1.000
_cell.angle_alpha   90.00
_cell.angle_beta   90.00
_cell.angle_gamma   90.00
#
_symmetry.space_group_name_H-M   'P 1'
#
loop_
_entity.id
_entity.type
_entity.pdbx_description
1 polymer ?
#
loop_
_entity_poly.entity_id
_entity_poly.type
_entity_poly.pdbx_seq_one_letter_code
_entity_poly.pdbx_strand_id
1 'polypeptide(L)'
;MKTRKLIVPIALVGLSLGLAAMSQEQKVQEQKASSGDGDADRILRGFQISPVHLTLRNRDRNLVGLGSYLVNAVGGCNDCHTNPSYLPGHDPFQGQPKQVNSAHYLA
;
A
#
# COMPACT_ATOMS: atom_id res chain seq x y z
N MET A 1 -44.03 68.46 7.78
CA MET A 1 -42.61 68.30 7.41
C MET A 1 -41.97 67.19 8.25
N LYS A 2 -41.59 66.06 7.64
CA LYS A 2 -40.42 65.23 8.02
C LYS A 2 -40.32 64.06 7.05
N THR A 3 -39.31 64.11 6.19
CA THR A 3 -38.84 62.99 5.37
C THR A 3 -38.20 61.93 6.26
N ARG A 4 -38.30 60.64 5.89
CA ARG A 4 -37.26 59.64 6.18
C ARG A 4 -37.47 58.34 5.38
N LYS A 5 -36.63 58.24 4.34
CA LYS A 5 -35.82 57.08 3.91
C LYS A 5 -36.56 55.79 3.56
N LEU A 6 -36.60 55.51 2.25
CA LEU A 6 -36.75 54.18 1.68
C LEU A 6 -35.72 53.24 2.30
N ILE A 7 -36.19 52.11 2.82
CA ILE A 7 -35.38 50.92 3.04
C ILE A 7 -36.00 49.85 2.14
N VAL A 8 -35.34 49.59 1.01
CA VAL A 8 -35.62 48.42 0.17
C VAL A 8 -34.86 47.25 0.81
N PRO A 9 -35.53 46.19 1.29
CA PRO A 9 -34.82 44.96 1.58
C PRO A 9 -34.49 44.28 0.25
N ILE A 10 -33.28 44.53 -0.22
CA ILE A 10 -32.54 43.64 -1.11
C ILE A 10 -32.36 42.32 -0.35
N ALA A 11 -32.71 41.22 -1.01
CA ALA A 11 -32.15 39.86 -0.90
C ALA A 11 -33.25 38.79 -0.82
N LEU A 12 -33.77 38.40 -1.98
CA LEU A 12 -34.51 37.15 -2.16
C LEU A 12 -34.05 36.36 -3.40
N VAL A 13 -32.77 36.49 -3.76
CA VAL A 13 -32.17 35.67 -4.83
C VAL A 13 -30.80 35.21 -4.35
N GLY A 14 -30.69 33.92 -4.04
CA GLY A 14 -29.41 33.26 -3.77
C GLY A 14 -29.42 32.26 -2.62
N LEU A 15 -30.35 31.30 -2.59
CA LEU A 15 -30.30 30.16 -1.65
C LEU A 15 -30.46 28.81 -2.38
N SER A 16 -29.65 28.56 -3.41
CA SER A 16 -29.69 27.25 -4.08
C SER A 16 -28.39 26.72 -4.67
N LEU A 17 -27.21 27.26 -4.33
CA LEU A 17 -25.93 26.66 -4.73
C LEU A 17 -24.98 26.60 -3.53
N GLY A 18 -24.92 25.44 -2.85
CA GLY A 18 -23.97 25.25 -1.75
C GLY A 18 -24.03 23.92 -1.00
N LEU A 19 -24.67 22.87 -1.54
CA LEU A 19 -24.81 21.57 -0.88
C LEU A 19 -24.06 20.44 -1.63
N ALA A 20 -22.88 20.71 -2.16
CA ALA A 20 -22.12 19.72 -2.93
C ALA A 20 -20.62 19.65 -2.57
N ALA A 21 -20.20 20.07 -1.36
CA ALA A 21 -18.78 20.09 -1.01
C ALA A 21 -18.37 19.20 0.18
N MET A 22 -19.28 18.55 0.91
CA MET A 22 -18.95 17.91 2.20
C MET A 22 -19.24 16.40 2.25
N SER A 23 -19.08 15.67 1.14
CA SER A 23 -19.30 14.21 1.12
C SER A 23 -18.14 13.39 0.54
N GLN A 24 -16.99 14.00 0.25
CA GLN A 24 -15.91 13.30 -0.47
C GLN A 24 -14.68 12.93 0.37
N GLU A 25 -14.59 13.34 1.64
CA GLU A 25 -13.44 13.01 2.49
C GLU A 25 -13.58 11.69 3.27
N GLN A 26 -14.77 11.09 3.37
CA GLN A 26 -14.95 9.85 4.15
C GLN A 26 -14.59 8.55 3.40
N LYS A 27 -14.33 8.56 2.10
CA LYS A 27 -14.05 7.32 1.34
C LYS A 27 -12.61 6.80 1.42
N VAL A 28 -11.68 7.54 2.03
CA VAL A 28 -10.26 7.15 2.06
C VAL A 28 -9.91 6.25 3.26
N GLN A 29 -10.77 6.16 4.28
CA GLN A 29 -10.39 5.53 5.55
C GLN A 29 -10.98 4.13 5.79
N GLU A 30 -11.84 3.64 4.90
CA GLU A 30 -12.52 2.34 5.02
C GLU A 30 -12.21 1.37 3.87
N GLN A 31 -11.11 1.59 3.15
CA GLN A 31 -10.56 0.60 2.21
C GLN A 31 -9.33 -0.14 2.77
N LYS A 32 -8.81 0.22 3.96
CA LYS A 32 -7.64 -0.44 4.57
C LYS A 32 -7.98 -1.72 5.35
N ALA A 33 -9.26 -1.98 5.65
CA ALA A 33 -9.67 -3.09 6.51
C ALA A 33 -10.42 -4.23 5.76
N SER A 34 -10.73 -4.06 4.46
CA SER A 34 -11.50 -5.05 3.69
C SER A 34 -10.73 -5.68 2.53
N SER A 35 -9.41 -5.55 2.47
CA SER A 35 -8.59 -6.42 1.62
C SER A 35 -8.64 -7.82 2.22
N GLY A 36 -9.56 -8.64 1.70
CA GLY A 36 -9.96 -9.91 2.28
C GLY A 36 -8.83 -10.93 2.44
N ASP A 37 -9.12 -11.93 3.26
CA ASP A 37 -8.42 -13.21 3.49
C ASP A 37 -7.09 -13.43 2.73
N GLY A 38 -7.11 -13.37 1.40
CA GLY A 38 -5.93 -13.49 0.54
C GLY A 38 -4.78 -12.51 0.84
N ASP A 39 -5.03 -11.29 1.29
CA ASP A 39 -3.93 -10.37 1.65
C ASP A 39 -3.27 -10.76 2.98
N ALA A 40 -4.03 -11.31 3.94
CA ALA A 40 -3.47 -11.81 5.20
C ALA A 40 -2.53 -13.00 4.95
N ASP A 41 -2.94 -13.94 4.10
CA ASP A 41 -2.12 -15.08 3.69
C ASP A 41 -0.83 -14.63 2.98
N ARG A 42 -0.94 -13.65 2.09
CA ARG A 42 0.23 -13.08 1.39
C ARG A 42 1.18 -12.38 2.34
N ILE A 43 0.66 -11.60 3.30
CA ILE A 43 1.47 -10.94 4.33
C ILE A 43 2.23 -11.99 5.14
N LEU A 44 1.53 -13.02 5.64
CA LEU A 44 2.13 -14.11 6.41
C LEU A 44 3.21 -14.83 5.57
N ARG A 45 2.88 -15.18 4.33
CA ARG A 45 3.81 -15.84 3.42
C ARG A 45 5.04 -15.00 3.16
N GLY A 46 4.89 -13.68 2.98
CA GLY A 46 6.00 -12.76 2.75
C GLY A 46 7.01 -12.71 3.89
N PHE A 47 6.56 -12.88 5.14
CA PHE A 47 7.47 -13.07 6.28
C PHE A 47 8.18 -14.43 6.25
N GLN A 48 7.49 -15.49 5.85
CA GLN A 48 8.03 -16.86 5.83
C GLN A 48 9.11 -17.08 4.76
N ILE A 49 8.98 -16.44 3.59
CA ILE A 49 9.86 -16.70 2.44
C ILE A 49 11.03 -15.73 2.30
N SER A 50 11.14 -14.74 3.19
CA SER A 50 12.21 -13.75 3.09
C SER A 50 13.56 -14.43 3.36
N PRO A 51 14.56 -14.29 2.45
CA PRO A 51 15.88 -14.87 2.67
C PRO A 51 16.75 -14.03 3.62
N VAL A 52 16.23 -12.88 4.09
CA VAL A 52 16.92 -11.93 4.97
C VAL A 52 16.02 -11.51 6.14
N HIS A 53 16.64 -10.97 7.19
CA HIS A 53 15.88 -10.43 8.32
C HIS A 53 15.16 -9.13 7.93
N LEU A 54 13.83 -9.12 8.05
CA LEU A 54 13.02 -7.94 7.77
C LEU A 54 12.94 -7.01 9.00
N THR A 55 13.44 -5.79 8.85
CA THR A 55 13.37 -4.77 9.91
C THR A 55 12.00 -4.11 9.95
N LEU A 56 11.38 -4.09 11.13
CA LEU A 56 10.03 -3.55 11.35
C LEU A 56 10.00 -2.21 12.09
N ARG A 57 11.16 -1.70 12.51
CA ARG A 57 11.25 -0.46 13.28
C ARG A 57 10.65 0.70 12.51
N ASN A 58 9.62 1.32 13.08
CA ASN A 58 8.90 2.47 12.52
C ASN A 58 8.29 2.21 11.12
N ARG A 59 7.92 0.97 10.80
CA ARG A 59 7.28 0.59 9.52
C ARG A 59 5.95 -0.14 9.77
N ASP A 60 5.00 -0.01 8.85
CA ASP A 60 3.77 -0.82 8.87
C ASP A 60 4.12 -2.29 8.58
N ARG A 61 3.84 -3.18 9.55
CA ARG A 61 4.18 -4.60 9.47
C ARG A 61 3.48 -5.29 8.30
N ASN A 62 2.24 -4.93 8.00
CA ASN A 62 1.48 -5.56 6.93
C ASN A 62 2.07 -5.17 5.58
N LEU A 63 2.47 -3.91 5.41
CA LEU A 63 3.15 -3.46 4.19
C LEU A 63 4.53 -4.11 4.02
N VAL A 64 5.29 -4.30 5.11
CA VAL A 64 6.58 -5.00 5.05
C VAL A 64 6.40 -6.47 4.61
N GLY A 65 5.44 -7.17 5.23
CA GLY A 65 5.14 -8.56 4.86
C GLY A 65 4.68 -8.67 3.40
N LEU A 66 3.71 -7.84 2.99
CA LEU A 66 3.20 -7.84 1.62
C LEU A 66 4.29 -7.49 0.60
N GLY A 67 5.13 -6.49 0.89
CA GLY A 67 6.26 -6.14 0.03
C GLY A 67 7.25 -7.30 -0.13
N SER A 68 7.58 -8.00 0.96
CA SER A 68 8.43 -9.19 0.91
C SER A 68 7.80 -10.31 0.07
N TYR A 69 6.49 -10.52 0.18
CA TYR A 69 5.76 -11.47 -0.65
C TYR A 69 5.89 -11.13 -2.14
N LEU A 70 5.67 -9.87 -2.50
CA LEU A 70 5.75 -9.43 -3.90
C LEU A 70 7.16 -9.65 -4.47
N VAL A 71 8.20 -9.27 -3.73
CA VAL A 71 9.60 -9.40 -4.16
C VAL A 71 10.03 -10.86 -4.31
N ASN A 72 9.58 -11.75 -3.42
CA ASN A 72 10.09 -13.12 -3.32
C ASN A 72 9.19 -14.21 -3.91
N ALA A 73 7.92 -13.92 -4.17
CA ALA A 73 6.96 -14.90 -4.70
C ALA A 73 6.48 -14.57 -6.12
N VAL A 74 5.83 -13.41 -6.29
CA VAL A 74 5.14 -13.09 -7.55
C VAL A 74 6.05 -12.37 -8.54
N GLY A 75 6.78 -11.36 -8.07
CA GLY A 75 7.64 -10.54 -8.90
C GLY A 75 8.97 -11.20 -9.22
N GLY A 76 9.38 -12.23 -8.47
CA GLY A 76 10.66 -12.92 -8.66
C GLY A 76 11.84 -11.95 -8.73
N CYS A 77 11.75 -10.78 -8.10
CA CYS A 77 12.71 -9.71 -8.33
C CYS A 77 14.13 -10.16 -7.92
N ASN A 78 14.20 -10.99 -6.87
CA ASN A 78 15.46 -11.57 -6.43
C ASN A 78 16.10 -12.52 -7.46
N ASP A 79 15.33 -13.11 -8.38
CA ASP A 79 15.85 -14.08 -9.35
C ASP A 79 16.83 -13.40 -10.33
N CYS A 80 16.58 -12.12 -10.66
CA CYS A 80 17.44 -11.31 -11.54
C CYS A 80 18.28 -10.26 -10.80
N HIS A 81 17.84 -9.81 -9.63
CA HIS A 81 18.53 -8.76 -8.86
C HIS A 81 19.37 -9.30 -7.70
N THR A 82 19.61 -10.61 -7.63
CA THR A 82 20.59 -11.22 -6.71
C THR A 82 21.65 -11.90 -7.57
N ASN A 83 22.93 -11.59 -7.38
CA ASN A 83 23.99 -12.14 -8.24
C ASN A 83 25.16 -12.75 -7.43
N PRO A 84 25.39 -14.07 -7.51
CA PRO A 84 24.51 -15.08 -8.13
C PRO A 84 23.20 -15.24 -7.35
N SER A 85 22.10 -15.61 -8.02
CA SER A 85 20.75 -15.68 -7.41
C SER A 85 20.63 -16.76 -6.32
N TYR A 86 21.36 -17.87 -6.50
CA TYR A 86 21.35 -19.03 -5.63
C TYR A 86 22.75 -19.33 -5.07
N LEU A 87 22.79 -20.04 -3.94
CA LEU A 87 24.05 -20.62 -3.45
C LEU A 87 24.55 -21.73 -4.40
N PRO A 88 25.86 -22.01 -4.44
CA PRO A 88 26.39 -23.14 -5.20
C PRO A 88 25.71 -24.46 -4.82
N GLY A 89 25.16 -25.19 -5.80
CA GLY A 89 24.45 -26.45 -5.55
C GLY A 89 22.99 -26.29 -5.11
N HIS A 90 22.42 -25.08 -5.21
CA HIS A 90 21.06 -24.76 -4.79
C HIS A 90 20.20 -24.09 -5.86
N ASP A 91 20.51 -24.31 -7.14
CA ASP A 91 19.75 -23.77 -8.27
C ASP A 91 18.55 -24.68 -8.65
N PRO A 92 17.30 -24.26 -8.37
CA PRO A 92 16.12 -25.04 -8.71
C PRO A 92 15.93 -25.26 -10.22
N PHE A 93 16.49 -24.40 -11.08
CA PHE A 93 16.44 -24.57 -12.53
C PHE A 93 17.37 -25.68 -13.03
N GLN A 94 18.26 -26.15 -12.16
CA GLN A 94 19.10 -27.33 -12.37
C GLN A 94 18.57 -28.58 -11.63
N GLY A 95 17.37 -28.50 -11.05
CA GLY A 95 16.78 -29.58 -10.24
C GLY A 95 17.36 -29.71 -8.82
N GLN A 96 18.10 -28.71 -8.36
CA GLN A 96 18.70 -28.68 -7.02
C GLN A 96 17.73 -28.07 -5.98
N PRO A 97 17.94 -28.30 -4.67
CA PRO A 97 17.13 -27.68 -3.64
C PRO A 97 17.31 -26.15 -3.61
N LYS A 98 16.23 -25.38 -3.78
CA LYS A 98 16.26 -23.91 -3.81
C LYS A 98 16.83 -23.31 -2.52
N GLN A 99 17.89 -22.52 -2.66
CA GLN A 99 18.39 -21.64 -1.61
C GLN A 99 18.95 -20.35 -2.21
N VAL A 100 18.26 -19.23 -1.94
CA VAL A 100 18.65 -17.89 -2.42
C VAL A 100 19.95 -17.45 -1.75
N ASN A 101 20.80 -16.77 -2.49
CA ASN A 101 22.03 -16.20 -1.96
C ASN A 101 21.76 -14.92 -1.16
N SER A 102 21.44 -15.07 0.12
CA SER A 102 21.11 -13.95 1.01
C SER A 102 22.22 -12.89 1.12
N ALA A 103 23.49 -13.26 0.90
CA ALA A 103 24.62 -12.33 1.01
C ALA A 103 24.65 -11.28 -0.10
N HIS A 104 24.06 -11.59 -1.25
CA HIS A 104 23.98 -10.71 -2.42
C HIS A 104 22.53 -10.32 -2.78
N TYR A 105 21.62 -10.47 -1.81
CA TYR A 105 20.19 -10.30 -2.02
C TYR A 105 19.85 -8.85 -2.39
N LEU A 106 19.38 -8.64 -3.62
CA LEU A 106 18.98 -7.32 -4.15
C LEU A 106 20.11 -6.27 -4.13
N ALA A 107 21.37 -6.70 -4.17
CA ALA A 107 22.57 -5.86 -4.02
C ALA A 107 23.23 -5.49 -5.35
#